data_AF-A0A134BCP0-F1
#
_entry.id   AF-A0A134BCP0-F1
#
_cell.length_a   1.000
_cell.length_b   1.000
_cell.length_c   1.000
_cell.angle_alpha   90.00
_cell.angle_beta   90.00
_cell.angle_gamma   90.00
#
_symmetry.space_group_name_H-M   'P 1'
#
loop_
_entity.id
_entity.type
_entity.pdbx_description
1 polymer ?
#
loop_
_entity_poly.entity_id
_entity_poly.type
_entity_poly.pdbx_seq_one_letter_code
_entity_poly.pdbx_strand_id
1 'polypeptide(L)'
;MKTINFSKLALLLLCGSFLLFTSCGKSEIEDMINKEQKQQQEQQEAEKKKKEQEQADAEKKKKEQEQADAEKKKKEQEQADAEKKKKEQEQADAEKKKKEQEQADAEKKKAQEEAERKQREEAEKQKQLEKQKEEQRKKEEAARKKKEAEEAARRQKQQQEEAARRKQEELKRKQQQEEAARRQKQQQEEAARKKKEQEEAAKKLTLSSSTLTLKPIVTKNVTIGNGVAPYTVVPEDRTKAAVKVYNDKNEFAVTGLNKGKTKIRVTDAKGKTGVVEVTVE
;
A
#
# COMPACT_ATOMS: atom_id res chain seq x y z
N MET A 1 106.01 18.12 -46.62
CA MET A 1 105.19 16.92 -46.31
C MET A 1 104.35 16.55 -47.53
N LYS A 2 103.81 15.32 -47.56
CA LYS A 2 102.93 14.74 -48.59
C LYS A 2 101.66 15.60 -48.84
N THR A 3 101.04 15.71 -50.02
CA THR A 3 101.44 15.35 -51.40
C THR A 3 100.49 16.01 -52.43
N ILE A 4 101.08 16.72 -53.42
CA ILE A 4 100.79 16.70 -54.88
C ILE A 4 99.31 16.94 -55.30
N ASN A 5 98.87 18.09 -55.84
CA ASN A 5 99.30 18.92 -57.01
C ASN A 5 98.65 18.56 -58.37
N PHE A 6 97.98 19.56 -58.96
CA PHE A 6 97.86 19.93 -60.39
C PHE A 6 97.58 18.87 -61.47
N SER A 7 96.71 19.21 -62.44
CA SER A 7 97.17 19.76 -63.75
C SER A 7 96.01 20.05 -64.74
N LYS A 8 96.34 20.81 -65.80
CA LYS A 8 95.57 21.21 -67.01
C LYS A 8 94.67 22.43 -66.84
N LEU A 9 94.68 23.45 -67.70
CA LEU A 9 95.54 23.88 -68.83
C LEU A 9 95.16 25.38 -69.10
N ALA A 10 95.93 26.32 -69.66
CA ALA A 10 97.26 26.42 -70.30
C ALA A 10 97.78 27.87 -70.04
N LEU A 11 98.61 28.55 -70.87
CA LEU A 11 99.99 28.38 -71.35
C LEU A 11 100.33 29.59 -72.28
N LEU A 12 101.63 29.95 -72.38
CA LEU A 12 102.30 30.88 -73.34
C LEU A 12 102.59 32.30 -72.77
N LEU A 13 103.73 32.94 -73.06
CA LEU A 13 104.80 32.65 -74.06
C LEU A 13 106.20 33.10 -73.56
N LEU A 14 107.23 32.29 -73.88
CA LEU A 14 108.70 32.51 -74.11
C LEU A 14 109.32 33.93 -73.94
N CYS A 15 110.64 34.16 -73.75
CA CYS A 15 111.90 33.38 -73.74
C CYS A 15 112.93 34.23 -72.93
N GLY A 16 114.06 33.80 -72.35
CA GLY A 16 114.87 32.58 -72.44
C GLY A 16 116.31 32.94 -72.87
N SER A 17 117.34 32.65 -72.07
CA SER A 17 118.72 32.19 -72.47
C SER A 17 119.82 32.41 -71.41
N PHE A 18 120.70 31.39 -71.29
CA PHE A 18 122.14 31.38 -70.94
C PHE A 18 122.66 32.19 -69.72
N LEU A 19 123.20 31.59 -68.64
CA LEU A 19 124.31 30.62 -68.47
C LEU A 19 125.74 31.16 -68.72
N LEU A 20 126.45 31.26 -67.58
CA LEU A 20 127.84 30.83 -67.33
C LEU A 20 129.06 31.71 -67.68
N PHE A 21 129.90 31.82 -66.65
CA PHE A 21 131.37 31.75 -66.64
C PHE A 21 132.27 33.00 -66.85
N THR A 22 133.05 33.25 -65.79
CA THR A 22 134.50 33.59 -65.75
C THR A 22 135.08 35.00 -65.95
N SER A 23 136.01 35.27 -65.02
CA SER A 23 137.37 35.81 -65.17
C SER A 23 137.64 37.31 -65.39
N CYS A 24 138.45 37.83 -64.45
CA CYS A 24 139.58 38.77 -64.60
C CYS A 24 139.41 40.17 -65.23
N GLY A 25 140.10 41.14 -64.59
CA GLY A 25 140.46 42.45 -65.16
C GLY A 25 139.37 43.51 -64.93
N LYS A 26 139.56 44.64 -64.24
CA LYS A 26 140.68 45.62 -64.27
C LYS A 26 141.06 46.01 -65.70
N SER A 27 141.07 47.29 -66.08
CA SER A 27 141.18 48.50 -65.23
C SER A 27 140.68 49.80 -65.90
N GLU A 28 140.38 50.81 -65.05
CA GLU A 28 140.62 52.26 -65.28
C GLU A 28 139.82 52.96 -66.43
N ILE A 29 139.47 54.26 -66.39
CA ILE A 29 139.76 55.39 -65.48
C ILE A 29 138.59 56.43 -65.53
N GLU A 30 138.52 57.27 -64.51
CA GLU A 30 137.72 58.47 -64.20
C GLU A 30 136.83 59.21 -65.23
N ASP A 31 135.77 59.81 -64.67
CA ASP A 31 135.14 61.11 -65.03
C ASP A 31 134.44 61.36 -66.38
N MET A 32 133.14 61.03 -66.43
CA MET A 32 132.14 61.98 -66.98
C MET A 32 130.72 61.87 -66.41
N ILE A 33 130.59 61.45 -65.13
CA ILE A 33 129.30 61.38 -64.41
C ILE A 33 128.96 62.74 -63.79
N ASN A 34 128.58 63.76 -64.58
CA ASN A 34 128.05 65.02 -63.99
C ASN A 34 127.23 65.96 -64.90
N LYS A 35 126.37 65.44 -65.81
CA LYS A 35 125.49 66.34 -66.58
C LYS A 35 124.05 65.91 -66.86
N GLU A 36 123.74 64.60 -66.84
CA GLU A 36 122.37 64.13 -67.11
C GLU A 36 121.51 63.89 -65.86
N GLN A 37 122.09 63.82 -64.66
CA GLN A 37 121.32 63.64 -63.42
C GLN A 37 120.45 64.85 -63.03
N LYS A 38 120.72 66.06 -63.56
CA LYS A 38 120.04 67.28 -63.13
C LYS A 38 118.63 67.49 -63.72
N GLN A 39 118.23 66.74 -64.74
CA GLN A 39 116.91 66.89 -65.38
C GLN A 39 115.85 65.84 -64.95
N GLN A 40 116.23 64.79 -64.21
CA GLN A 40 115.25 63.80 -63.70
C GLN A 40 114.67 64.14 -62.32
N GLN A 41 115.25 65.12 -61.60
CA GLN A 41 114.86 65.41 -60.22
C GLN A 41 113.57 66.26 -60.11
N GLU A 42 113.22 67.06 -61.11
CA GLU A 42 112.01 67.91 -61.10
C GLU A 42 110.69 67.17 -61.42
N GLN A 43 110.74 65.98 -62.03
CA GLN A 43 109.51 65.22 -62.34
C GLN A 43 109.00 64.33 -61.18
N GLN A 44 109.85 63.99 -60.19
CA GLN A 44 109.44 63.13 -59.08
C GLN A 44 108.70 63.85 -57.95
N GLU A 45 108.86 65.17 -57.81
CA GLU A 45 108.22 65.92 -56.72
C GLU A 45 106.72 66.17 -56.96
N ALA A 46 106.28 66.21 -58.22
CA ALA A 46 104.87 66.35 -58.58
C ALA A 46 104.03 65.07 -58.33
N GLU A 47 104.62 63.88 -58.47
CA GLU A 47 103.87 62.62 -58.29
C GLU A 47 103.65 62.27 -56.81
N LYS A 48 104.61 62.60 -55.94
CA LYS A 48 104.54 62.28 -54.51
C LYS A 48 103.35 62.94 -53.81
N LYS A 49 102.97 64.15 -54.24
CA LYS A 49 101.84 64.91 -53.69
C LYS A 49 100.45 64.39 -54.11
N LYS A 50 100.36 63.47 -55.07
CA LYS A 50 99.09 62.87 -55.52
C LYS A 50 98.75 61.56 -54.80
N LYS A 51 99.76 60.78 -54.38
CA LYS A 51 99.56 59.52 -53.64
C LYS A 51 99.17 59.69 -52.16
N GLU A 52 99.48 60.84 -51.56
CA GLU A 52 99.16 61.11 -50.15
C GLU A 52 97.67 61.45 -49.92
N GLN A 53 96.93 61.84 -50.97
CA GLN A 53 95.50 62.12 -50.89
C GLN A 53 94.61 60.87 -51.10
N GLU A 54 95.14 59.83 -51.75
CA GLU A 54 94.38 58.60 -52.06
C GLU A 54 94.34 57.59 -50.89
N GLN A 55 95.31 57.64 -49.97
CA GLN A 55 95.31 56.77 -48.78
C GLN A 55 94.36 57.24 -47.66
N ALA A 56 93.91 58.49 -47.67
CA ALA A 56 92.98 59.02 -46.67
C ALA A 56 91.52 58.53 -46.87
N ASP A 57 91.07 58.36 -48.12
CA ASP A 57 89.71 57.90 -48.42
C ASP A 57 89.49 56.40 -48.17
N ALA A 58 90.55 55.59 -48.26
CA ALA A 58 90.48 54.16 -48.01
C ALA A 58 90.24 53.81 -46.52
N GLU A 59 90.80 54.57 -45.58
CA GLU A 59 90.59 54.31 -44.15
C GLU A 59 89.19 54.73 -43.68
N LYS A 60 88.67 55.86 -44.20
CA LYS A 60 87.34 56.36 -43.83
C LYS A 60 86.23 55.37 -44.21
N LYS A 61 86.32 54.79 -45.42
CA LYS A 61 85.37 53.81 -45.94
C LYS A 61 85.34 52.48 -45.17
N LYS A 62 86.45 52.11 -44.52
CA LYS A 62 86.54 50.88 -43.73
C LYS A 62 85.86 50.99 -42.35
N LYS A 63 85.96 52.17 -41.70
CA LYS A 63 85.27 52.44 -40.43
C LYS A 63 83.74 52.58 -40.59
N GLU A 64 83.26 53.11 -41.71
CA GLU A 64 81.82 53.18 -42.02
C GLU A 64 81.20 51.78 -42.20
N GLN A 65 81.91 50.86 -42.86
CA GLN A 65 81.41 49.50 -43.08
C GLN A 65 81.38 48.66 -41.78
N GLU A 66 82.36 48.81 -40.90
CA GLU A 66 82.41 48.10 -39.62
C GLU A 66 81.35 48.60 -38.62
N GLN A 67 80.99 49.89 -38.63
CA GLN A 67 79.87 50.41 -37.86
C GLN A 67 78.50 49.96 -38.43
N ALA A 68 78.36 49.88 -39.75
CA ALA A 68 77.13 49.41 -40.39
C ALA A 68 76.81 47.93 -40.08
N ASP A 69 77.80 47.04 -40.14
CA ASP A 69 77.60 45.61 -39.82
C ASP A 69 77.34 45.40 -38.31
N ALA A 70 77.96 46.20 -37.43
CA ALA A 70 77.67 46.15 -35.99
C ALA A 70 76.23 46.61 -35.67
N GLU A 71 75.75 47.70 -36.30
CA GLU A 71 74.38 48.18 -36.10
C GLU A 71 73.34 47.21 -36.68
N LYS A 72 73.60 46.64 -37.87
CA LYS A 72 72.72 45.67 -38.52
C LYS A 72 72.59 44.40 -37.69
N LYS A 73 73.70 43.86 -37.18
CA LYS A 73 73.72 42.67 -36.31
C LYS A 73 73.01 42.91 -34.97
N LYS A 74 73.11 44.12 -34.42
CA LYS A 74 72.39 44.51 -33.19
C LYS A 74 70.87 44.60 -33.45
N LYS A 75 70.44 45.17 -34.58
CA LYS A 75 69.03 45.21 -34.99
C LYS A 75 68.45 43.84 -35.32
N GLU A 76 69.20 42.94 -35.98
CA GLU A 76 68.78 41.54 -36.19
C GLU A 76 68.62 40.80 -34.86
N GLN A 77 69.54 40.97 -33.91
CA GLN A 77 69.45 40.33 -32.60
C GLN A 77 68.28 40.88 -31.77
N GLU A 78 68.07 42.20 -31.78
CA GLU A 78 66.94 42.85 -31.09
C GLU A 78 65.58 42.49 -31.71
N GLN A 79 65.50 42.33 -33.03
CA GLN A 79 64.30 41.80 -33.71
C GLN A 79 64.08 40.31 -33.42
N ALA A 80 65.13 39.49 -33.38
CA ALA A 80 65.02 38.06 -33.06
C ALA A 80 64.59 37.84 -31.60
N ASP A 81 65.14 38.58 -30.64
CA ASP A 81 64.72 38.51 -29.24
C ASP A 81 63.29 39.06 -29.05
N ALA A 82 62.90 40.12 -29.77
CA ALA A 82 61.52 40.62 -29.75
C ALA A 82 60.52 39.61 -30.36
N GLU A 83 60.85 38.96 -31.47
CA GLU A 83 59.99 37.95 -32.10
C GLU A 83 59.89 36.69 -31.24
N LYS A 84 61.02 36.23 -30.65
CA LYS A 84 61.04 35.09 -29.74
C LYS A 84 60.20 35.37 -28.49
N LYS A 85 60.36 36.55 -27.88
CA LYS A 85 59.59 36.97 -26.70
C LYS A 85 58.10 37.13 -27.02
N LYS A 86 57.75 37.60 -28.22
CA LYS A 86 56.36 37.67 -28.69
C LYS A 86 55.76 36.28 -28.89
N LYS A 87 56.52 35.32 -29.46
CA LYS A 87 56.09 33.91 -29.60
C LYS A 87 55.98 33.19 -28.26
N GLU A 88 56.90 33.41 -27.32
CA GLU A 88 56.78 32.88 -25.94
C GLU A 88 55.56 33.46 -25.23
N GLN A 89 55.30 34.76 -25.36
CA GLN A 89 54.11 35.39 -24.77
C GLN A 89 52.81 34.88 -25.40
N GLU A 90 52.75 34.76 -26.72
CA GLU A 90 51.58 34.23 -27.45
C GLU A 90 51.32 32.75 -27.14
N GLN A 91 52.38 31.94 -26.97
CA GLN A 91 52.25 30.56 -26.48
C GLN A 91 51.80 30.48 -25.02
N ALA A 92 52.34 31.34 -24.14
CA ALA A 92 51.93 31.39 -22.73
C ALA A 92 50.48 31.83 -22.56
N ASP A 93 50.03 32.84 -23.32
CA ASP A 93 48.63 33.30 -23.32
C ASP A 93 47.70 32.23 -23.91
N ALA A 94 48.11 31.53 -24.97
CA ALA A 94 47.35 30.40 -25.52
C ALA A 94 47.25 29.21 -24.55
N GLU A 95 48.33 28.85 -23.86
CA GLU A 95 48.34 27.78 -22.87
C GLU A 95 47.51 28.15 -21.63
N LYS A 96 47.63 29.39 -21.15
CA LYS A 96 46.81 29.91 -20.04
C LYS A 96 45.33 29.90 -20.40
N LYS A 97 44.96 30.40 -21.59
CA LYS A 97 43.57 30.40 -22.08
C LYS A 97 43.00 28.99 -22.25
N LYS A 98 43.83 28.03 -22.69
CA LYS A 98 43.45 26.62 -22.78
C LYS A 98 43.22 26.00 -21.39
N LYS A 99 44.08 26.30 -20.41
CA LYS A 99 43.92 25.86 -19.01
C LYS A 99 42.71 26.48 -18.32
N GLU A 100 42.45 27.78 -18.53
CA GLU A 100 41.23 28.45 -18.02
C GLU A 100 39.96 27.85 -18.64
N GLN A 101 39.96 27.56 -19.94
CA GLN A 101 38.82 26.93 -20.62
C GLN A 101 38.59 25.49 -20.13
N GLU A 102 39.65 24.69 -19.98
CA GLU A 102 39.57 23.32 -19.46
C GLU A 102 39.10 23.29 -17.98
N GLN A 103 39.53 24.26 -17.16
CA GLN A 103 39.00 24.42 -15.80
C GLN A 103 37.51 24.82 -15.80
N ALA A 104 37.11 25.79 -16.63
CA ALA A 104 35.72 26.23 -16.71
C ALA A 104 34.76 25.13 -17.21
N ASP A 105 35.19 24.32 -18.18
CA ASP A 105 34.41 23.18 -18.67
C ASP A 105 34.36 22.04 -17.63
N ALA A 106 35.44 21.78 -16.90
CA ALA A 106 35.44 20.82 -15.79
C ALA A 106 34.56 21.26 -14.62
N GLU A 107 34.52 22.56 -14.30
CA GLU A 107 33.69 23.13 -13.24
C GLU A 107 32.20 23.13 -13.63
N LYS A 108 31.85 23.51 -14.87
CA LYS A 108 30.50 23.32 -15.42
C LYS A 108 30.05 21.87 -15.37
N LYS A 109 30.91 20.93 -15.77
CA LYS A 109 30.58 19.49 -15.76
C LYS A 109 30.28 18.99 -14.35
N LYS A 110 31.09 19.38 -13.35
CA LYS A 110 30.84 19.06 -11.94
C LYS A 110 29.52 19.66 -11.43
N ALA A 111 29.26 20.94 -11.73
CA ALA A 111 28.02 21.59 -11.35
C ALA A 111 26.78 20.92 -11.99
N GLN A 112 26.90 20.47 -13.23
CA GLN A 112 25.84 19.74 -13.93
C GLN A 112 25.62 18.33 -13.35
N GLU A 113 26.68 17.56 -13.05
CA GLU A 113 26.57 16.26 -12.36
C GLU A 113 25.95 16.41 -10.96
N GLU A 114 26.32 17.45 -10.20
CA GLU A 114 25.74 17.70 -8.88
C GLU A 114 24.25 18.08 -8.95
N ALA A 115 23.85 18.89 -9.94
CA ALA A 115 22.46 19.23 -10.19
C ALA A 115 21.63 18.01 -10.60
N GLU A 116 22.12 17.18 -11.54
CA GLU A 116 21.47 15.94 -11.92
C GLU A 116 21.37 14.95 -10.74
N ARG A 117 22.42 14.84 -9.93
CA ARG A 117 22.41 13.99 -8.73
C ARG A 117 21.34 14.43 -7.74
N LYS A 118 21.22 15.74 -7.47
CA LYS A 118 20.17 16.29 -6.59
C LYS A 118 18.77 16.01 -7.13
N GLN A 119 18.54 16.23 -8.44
CA GLN A 119 17.25 15.92 -9.08
C GLN A 119 16.91 14.42 -9.04
N ARG A 120 17.89 13.54 -9.25
CA ARG A 120 17.69 12.08 -9.14
C ARG A 120 17.35 11.66 -7.71
N GLU A 121 18.05 12.22 -6.71
CA GLU A 121 17.78 11.94 -5.29
C GLU A 121 16.39 12.42 -4.84
N GLU A 122 15.95 13.59 -5.34
CA GLU A 122 14.60 14.12 -5.07
C GLU A 122 13.51 13.29 -5.76
N ALA A 123 13.72 12.90 -7.02
CA ALA A 123 12.81 12.01 -7.75
C ALA A 123 12.72 10.61 -7.11
N GLU A 124 13.81 10.10 -6.54
CA GLU A 124 13.81 8.82 -5.81
C GLU A 124 13.07 8.94 -4.47
N LYS A 125 13.27 10.03 -3.71
CA LYS A 125 12.50 10.35 -2.49
C LYS A 125 11.00 10.48 -2.80
N GLN A 126 10.62 11.15 -3.90
CA GLN A 126 9.22 11.21 -4.34
C GLN A 126 8.65 9.82 -4.66
N LYS A 127 9.38 8.99 -5.42
CA LYS A 127 8.97 7.60 -5.72
C LYS A 127 8.84 6.72 -4.48
N GLN A 128 9.71 6.87 -3.48
CA GLN A 128 9.56 6.16 -2.20
C GLN A 128 8.34 6.62 -1.43
N LEU A 129 8.10 7.94 -1.34
CA LEU A 129 6.93 8.51 -0.67
C LEU A 129 5.61 8.08 -1.34
N GLU A 130 5.58 8.04 -2.68
CA GLU A 130 4.42 7.58 -3.43
C GLU A 130 4.14 6.09 -3.20
N LYS A 131 5.17 5.23 -3.24
CA LYS A 131 5.04 3.81 -2.88
C LYS A 131 4.52 3.61 -1.45
N GLN A 132 5.03 4.36 -0.48
CA GLN A 132 4.55 4.30 0.91
C GLN A 132 3.09 4.73 1.03
N LYS A 133 2.67 5.79 0.33
CA LYS A 133 1.26 6.23 0.28
C LYS A 133 0.36 5.19 -0.39
N GLU A 134 0.81 4.57 -1.47
CA GLU A 134 0.05 3.51 -2.14
C GLU A 134 -0.11 2.27 -1.25
N GLU A 135 0.94 1.87 -0.55
CA GLU A 135 0.90 0.76 0.41
C GLU A 135 -0.01 1.06 1.61
N GLN A 136 0.04 2.29 2.14
CA GLN A 136 -0.89 2.75 3.18
C GLN A 136 -2.34 2.71 2.70
N ARG A 137 -2.64 3.23 1.50
CA ARG A 137 -3.99 3.18 0.91
C ARG A 137 -4.47 1.74 0.72
N LYS A 138 -3.61 0.83 0.24
CA LYS A 138 -3.92 -0.61 0.11
C LYS A 138 -4.21 -1.26 1.47
N LYS A 139 -3.44 -0.93 2.51
CA LYS A 139 -3.66 -1.40 3.89
C LYS A 139 -4.97 -0.85 4.48
N GLU A 140 -5.28 0.43 4.26
CA GLU A 140 -6.51 1.07 4.72
C GLU A 140 -7.75 0.48 4.00
N GLU A 141 -7.68 0.30 2.68
CA GLU A 141 -8.75 -0.33 1.90
C GLU A 141 -9.00 -1.78 2.33
N ALA A 142 -7.94 -2.56 2.55
CA ALA A 142 -8.05 -3.92 3.09
C ALA A 142 -8.64 -3.93 4.51
N ALA A 143 -8.25 -3.01 5.38
CA ALA A 143 -8.81 -2.87 6.72
C ALA A 143 -10.29 -2.44 6.68
N ARG A 144 -10.68 -1.56 5.76
CA ARG A 144 -12.07 -1.15 5.54
C ARG A 144 -12.92 -2.31 5.03
N LYS A 145 -12.48 -3.04 4.00
CA LYS A 145 -13.15 -4.25 3.51
C LYS A 145 -13.29 -5.32 4.59
N LYS A 146 -12.28 -5.51 5.44
CA LYS A 146 -12.35 -6.44 6.58
C LYS A 146 -13.41 -6.01 7.60
N LYS A 147 -13.44 -4.72 7.98
CA LYS A 147 -14.47 -4.18 8.91
C LYS A 147 -15.88 -4.30 8.32
N GLU A 148 -16.05 -4.00 7.03
CA GLU A 148 -17.34 -4.11 6.34
C GLU A 148 -17.83 -5.56 6.25
N ALA A 149 -16.94 -6.52 5.96
CA ALA A 149 -17.24 -7.94 5.98
C ALA A 149 -17.58 -8.45 7.41
N GLU A 150 -16.87 -7.99 8.43
CA GLU A 150 -17.15 -8.31 9.83
C GLU A 150 -18.51 -7.75 10.28
N GLU A 151 -18.83 -6.51 9.90
CA GLU A 151 -20.13 -5.90 10.19
C GLU A 151 -21.27 -6.60 9.43
N ALA A 152 -21.07 -6.97 8.16
CA ALA A 152 -22.03 -7.76 7.39
C ALA A 152 -22.28 -9.13 8.03
N ALA A 153 -21.23 -9.83 8.47
CA ALA A 153 -21.35 -11.10 9.19
C ALA A 153 -22.08 -10.93 10.53
N ARG A 154 -21.82 -9.85 11.27
CA ARG A 154 -22.52 -9.52 12.52
C ARG A 154 -24.01 -9.24 12.27
N ARG A 155 -24.35 -8.47 11.23
CA ARG A 155 -25.73 -8.20 10.82
C ARG A 155 -26.46 -9.49 10.41
N GLN A 156 -25.83 -10.37 9.64
CA GLN A 156 -26.38 -11.69 9.29
C GLN A 156 -26.62 -12.56 10.54
N LYS A 157 -25.66 -12.62 11.47
CA LYS A 157 -25.82 -13.36 12.74
C LYS A 157 -27.00 -12.81 13.56
N GLN A 158 -27.14 -11.49 13.68
CA GLN A 158 -28.26 -10.86 14.37
C GLN A 158 -29.61 -11.18 13.70
N GLN A 159 -29.69 -11.15 12.37
CA GLN A 159 -30.90 -11.53 11.63
C GLN A 159 -31.26 -13.01 11.83
N GLN A 160 -30.27 -13.91 11.87
CA GLN A 160 -30.49 -15.33 12.15
C GLN A 160 -30.98 -15.57 13.59
N GLU A 161 -30.38 -14.87 14.57
CA GLU A 161 -30.77 -14.94 15.98
C GLU A 161 -32.19 -14.38 16.20
N GLU A 162 -32.52 -13.27 15.56
CA GLU A 162 -33.87 -12.69 15.61
C GLU A 162 -34.90 -13.61 14.92
N ALA A 163 -34.57 -14.18 13.76
CA ALA A 163 -35.44 -15.14 13.07
C ALA A 163 -35.65 -16.43 13.91
N ALA A 164 -34.61 -16.91 14.60
CA ALA A 164 -34.72 -18.03 15.53
C ALA A 164 -35.61 -17.67 16.74
N ARG A 165 -35.44 -16.48 17.31
CA ARG A 165 -36.28 -15.98 18.42
C ARG A 165 -37.75 -15.83 18.01
N ARG A 166 -38.03 -15.26 16.83
CA ARG A 166 -39.39 -15.17 16.26
C ARG A 166 -40.02 -16.55 16.07
N LYS A 167 -39.28 -17.53 15.54
CA LYS A 167 -39.74 -18.93 15.42
C LYS A 167 -40.04 -19.58 16.78
N GLN A 168 -39.17 -19.37 17.79
CA GLN A 168 -39.43 -19.85 19.15
C GLN A 168 -40.66 -19.20 19.78
N GLU A 169 -40.89 -17.90 19.55
CA GLU A 169 -42.07 -17.20 20.06
C GLU A 169 -43.35 -17.70 19.37
N GLU A 170 -43.33 -17.92 18.06
CA GLU A 170 -44.45 -18.50 17.32
C GLU A 170 -44.81 -19.91 17.81
N LEU A 171 -43.80 -20.76 18.06
CA LEU A 171 -44.00 -22.08 18.66
C LEU A 171 -44.62 -22.01 20.06
N LYS A 172 -44.12 -21.11 20.92
CA LYS A 172 -44.70 -20.87 22.26
C LYS A 172 -46.15 -20.38 22.18
N ARG A 173 -46.45 -19.45 21.27
CA ARG A 173 -47.84 -18.98 21.04
C ARG A 173 -48.75 -20.11 20.57
N LYS A 174 -48.30 -20.96 19.65
CA LYS A 174 -49.06 -22.15 19.19
C LYS A 174 -49.30 -23.14 20.33
N GLN A 175 -48.28 -23.45 21.15
CA GLN A 175 -48.43 -24.31 22.33
C GLN A 175 -49.41 -23.73 23.35
N GLN A 176 -49.34 -22.43 23.64
CA GLN A 176 -50.28 -21.75 24.54
C GLN A 176 -51.72 -21.76 23.99
N GLN A 177 -51.90 -21.58 22.68
CA GLN A 177 -53.23 -21.67 22.04
C GLN A 177 -53.79 -23.10 22.09
N GLU A 178 -52.97 -24.12 21.82
CA GLU A 178 -53.37 -25.52 21.93
C GLU A 178 -53.73 -25.90 23.37
N GLU A 179 -52.92 -25.48 24.34
CA GLU A 179 -53.20 -25.72 25.76
C GLU A 179 -54.47 -25.00 26.22
N ALA A 180 -54.68 -23.74 25.81
CA ALA A 180 -55.90 -22.99 26.10
C ALA A 180 -57.14 -23.67 25.48
N ALA A 181 -57.06 -24.13 24.22
CA ALA A 181 -58.13 -24.88 23.57
C ALA A 181 -58.41 -26.22 24.28
N ARG A 182 -57.37 -26.93 24.73
CA ARG A 182 -57.52 -28.16 25.51
C ARG A 182 -58.18 -27.91 26.87
N ARG A 183 -57.79 -26.85 27.58
CA ARG A 183 -58.41 -26.42 28.85
C ARG A 183 -59.88 -26.03 28.64
N GLN A 184 -60.20 -25.27 27.59
CA GLN A 184 -61.59 -24.94 27.23
C GLN A 184 -62.42 -26.18 26.92
N LYS A 185 -61.88 -27.14 26.15
CA LYS A 185 -62.55 -28.42 25.86
C LYS A 185 -62.81 -29.23 27.13
N GLN A 186 -61.84 -29.29 28.04
CA GLN A 186 -62.01 -29.95 29.35
C GLN A 186 -63.09 -29.26 30.20
N GLN A 187 -63.11 -27.93 30.26
CA GLN A 187 -64.16 -27.18 30.97
C GLN A 187 -65.55 -27.39 30.36
N GLN A 188 -65.66 -27.44 29.03
CA GLN A 188 -66.92 -27.75 28.34
C GLN A 188 -67.38 -29.18 28.63
N GLU A 189 -66.46 -30.16 28.64
CA GLU A 189 -66.79 -31.54 28.98
C GLU A 189 -67.21 -31.69 30.45
N GLU A 190 -66.52 -31.04 31.38
CA GLU A 190 -66.86 -31.03 32.80
C GLU A 190 -68.22 -30.35 33.04
N ALA A 191 -68.49 -29.22 32.39
CA ALA A 191 -69.78 -28.55 32.43
C ALA A 191 -70.90 -29.43 31.85
N ALA A 192 -70.63 -30.15 30.75
CA ALA A 192 -71.58 -31.09 30.16
C ALA A 192 -71.83 -32.30 31.08
N ARG A 193 -70.80 -32.82 31.77
CA ARG A 193 -70.93 -33.89 32.78
C ARG A 193 -71.78 -33.41 33.97
N LYS A 194 -71.46 -32.25 34.55
CA LYS A 194 -72.25 -31.64 35.65
C LYS A 194 -73.70 -31.36 35.24
N LYS A 195 -73.94 -30.88 34.01
CA LYS A 195 -75.31 -30.69 33.50
C LYS A 195 -76.07 -32.00 33.37
N LYS A 196 -75.44 -33.07 32.86
CA LYS A 196 -76.05 -34.41 32.79
C LYS A 196 -76.35 -34.98 34.18
N GLU A 197 -75.43 -34.82 35.13
CA GLU A 197 -75.61 -35.25 36.53
C GLU A 197 -76.76 -34.50 37.20
N GLN A 198 -76.86 -33.18 37.02
CA GLN A 198 -77.99 -32.38 37.50
C GLN A 198 -79.31 -32.80 36.83
N GLU A 199 -79.31 -33.10 35.53
CA GLU A 199 -80.50 -33.58 34.81
C GLU A 199 -80.93 -34.97 35.29
N GLU A 200 -80.00 -35.88 35.57
CA GLU A 200 -80.31 -37.20 36.14
C GLU A 200 -80.80 -37.09 37.58
N ALA A 201 -80.17 -36.25 38.42
CA ALA A 201 -80.62 -35.97 39.77
C ALA A 201 -82.03 -35.36 39.78
N ALA A 202 -82.35 -34.46 38.85
CA ALA A 202 -83.68 -33.89 38.69
C ALA A 202 -84.76 -34.92 38.29
N LYS A 203 -84.36 -36.02 37.62
CA LYS A 203 -85.22 -37.16 37.25
C LYS A 203 -85.41 -38.20 38.38
N LYS A 204 -84.61 -38.14 39.45
CA LYS A 204 -84.79 -38.99 40.64
C LYS A 204 -85.65 -38.30 41.70
N LEU A 205 -86.39 -39.10 42.47
CA LEU A 205 -87.10 -38.65 43.65
C LEU A 205 -86.15 -38.54 44.84
N THR A 206 -86.31 -37.51 45.65
CA THR A 206 -85.58 -37.35 46.91
C THR A 206 -86.39 -38.04 48.01
N LEU A 207 -85.85 -39.06 48.66
CA LEU A 207 -86.54 -39.78 49.73
C LEU A 207 -85.87 -39.46 51.07
N SER A 208 -86.64 -39.29 52.15
CA SER A 208 -86.08 -38.98 53.47
C SER A 208 -85.15 -40.06 54.02
N SER A 209 -85.28 -41.30 53.54
CA SER A 209 -84.27 -42.33 53.70
C SER A 209 -84.23 -43.23 52.47
N SER A 210 -83.04 -43.51 51.94
CA SER A 210 -82.80 -44.51 50.89
C SER A 210 -82.62 -45.93 51.45
N THR A 211 -82.38 -46.05 52.75
CA THR A 211 -82.29 -47.33 53.47
C THR A 211 -83.15 -47.31 54.73
N LEU A 212 -83.76 -48.44 55.09
CA LEU A 212 -84.54 -48.60 56.32
C LEU A 212 -84.19 -49.92 57.00
N THR A 213 -83.96 -49.88 58.30
CA THR A 213 -83.89 -51.07 59.15
C THR A 213 -85.11 -51.09 60.08
N LEU A 214 -85.91 -52.14 59.98
CA LEU A 214 -87.17 -52.31 60.71
C LEU A 214 -87.16 -53.63 61.50
N LYS A 215 -87.96 -53.70 62.57
CA LYS A 215 -88.35 -54.97 63.19
C LYS A 215 -89.70 -55.42 62.59
N PRO A 216 -90.06 -56.72 62.67
CA PRO A 216 -91.40 -57.19 62.33
C PRO A 216 -92.50 -56.35 62.99
N ILE A 217 -93.55 -56.05 62.24
CA ILE A 217 -94.75 -55.28 62.63
C ILE A 217 -94.46 -53.78 62.91
N VAL A 218 -93.20 -53.33 62.91
CA VAL A 218 -92.84 -51.91 63.06
C VAL A 218 -93.02 -51.16 61.74
N THR A 219 -93.65 -49.98 61.84
CA THR A 219 -93.92 -49.07 60.72
C THR A 219 -93.04 -47.81 60.81
N LYS A 220 -92.53 -47.34 59.67
CA LYS A 220 -91.84 -46.04 59.52
C LYS A 220 -92.34 -45.31 58.28
N ASN A 221 -92.41 -43.98 58.37
CA ASN A 221 -92.79 -43.13 57.24
C ASN A 221 -91.55 -42.68 56.46
N VAL A 222 -91.67 -42.61 55.14
CA VAL A 222 -90.70 -42.02 54.21
C VAL A 222 -91.41 -40.89 53.46
N THR A 223 -90.84 -39.70 53.48
CA THR A 223 -91.35 -38.56 52.72
C THR A 223 -90.72 -38.50 51.34
N ILE A 224 -91.49 -38.05 50.35
CA ILE A 224 -91.13 -37.94 48.94
C ILE A 224 -90.97 -36.46 48.60
N GLY A 225 -89.74 -36.02 48.36
CA GLY A 225 -89.38 -34.73 47.78
C GLY A 225 -89.07 -34.83 46.28
N ASN A 226 -89.07 -33.68 45.61
CA ASN A 226 -88.78 -33.53 44.17
C ASN A 226 -89.74 -34.32 43.23
N GLY A 227 -90.89 -34.80 43.72
CA GLY A 227 -91.89 -35.53 42.96
C GLY A 227 -93.23 -34.81 42.84
N VAL A 228 -94.11 -35.33 41.97
CA VAL A 228 -95.48 -34.84 41.79
C VAL A 228 -96.48 -35.98 41.99
N ALA A 229 -97.40 -35.81 42.95
CA ALA A 229 -98.48 -36.74 43.23
C ALA A 229 -99.46 -36.89 42.03
N PRO A 230 -100.18 -38.01 41.91
CA PRO A 230 -100.14 -39.21 42.76
C PRO A 230 -98.87 -40.06 42.59
N TYR A 231 -98.48 -40.77 43.65
CA TYR A 231 -97.34 -41.69 43.65
C TYR A 231 -97.79 -43.14 43.58
N THR A 232 -97.04 -43.93 42.81
CA THR A 232 -97.12 -45.39 42.78
C THR A 232 -95.96 -45.94 43.61
N VAL A 233 -96.23 -46.72 44.67
CA VAL A 233 -95.18 -47.33 45.50
C VAL A 233 -95.36 -48.84 45.56
N VAL A 234 -94.33 -49.58 45.16
CA VAL A 234 -94.38 -51.04 45.01
C VAL A 234 -93.16 -51.68 45.68
N PRO A 235 -93.33 -52.51 46.72
CA PRO A 235 -92.28 -53.39 47.22
C PRO A 235 -92.04 -54.55 46.23
N GLU A 236 -90.78 -54.87 45.97
CA GLU A 236 -90.37 -55.99 45.12
C GLU A 236 -90.70 -57.35 45.77
N ASP A 237 -90.59 -57.45 47.10
CA ASP A 237 -91.07 -58.61 47.88
C ASP A 237 -92.10 -58.18 48.94
N ARG A 238 -93.38 -58.39 48.59
CA ARG A 238 -94.55 -58.12 49.45
C ARG A 238 -94.62 -59.00 50.69
N THR A 239 -93.82 -60.07 50.79
CA THR A 239 -93.74 -60.91 52.01
C THR A 239 -92.81 -60.32 53.07
N LYS A 240 -91.93 -59.39 52.70
CA LYS A 240 -90.96 -58.76 53.62
C LYS A 240 -91.40 -57.38 54.09
N ALA A 241 -92.01 -56.59 53.21
CA ALA A 241 -92.53 -55.27 53.56
C ALA A 241 -93.91 -55.00 52.94
N ALA A 242 -94.83 -54.45 53.75
CA ALA A 242 -96.06 -53.84 53.28
C ALA A 242 -95.89 -52.32 53.15
N VAL A 243 -96.65 -51.70 52.25
CA VAL A 243 -96.61 -50.25 52.01
C VAL A 243 -98.02 -49.66 51.95
N LYS A 244 -98.19 -48.47 52.53
CA LYS A 244 -99.39 -47.64 52.40
C LYS A 244 -99.00 -46.21 52.00
N VAL A 245 -99.60 -45.69 50.94
CA VAL A 245 -99.25 -44.39 50.33
C VAL A 245 -100.23 -43.30 50.78
N TYR A 246 -99.71 -42.11 51.07
CA TYR A 246 -100.46 -40.91 51.47
C TYR A 246 -100.12 -39.77 50.50
N ASN A 247 -100.83 -39.75 49.36
CA ASN A 247 -100.60 -38.78 48.27
C ASN A 247 -100.86 -37.33 48.71
N ASP A 248 -101.75 -37.12 49.66
CA ASP A 248 -102.10 -35.85 50.32
C ASP A 248 -100.93 -35.24 51.12
N LYS A 249 -99.99 -36.07 51.57
CA LYS A 249 -98.86 -35.68 52.43
C LYS A 249 -97.50 -35.87 51.77
N ASN A 250 -97.47 -36.34 50.52
CA ASN A 250 -96.26 -36.76 49.82
C ASN A 250 -95.42 -37.76 50.66
N GLU A 251 -96.06 -38.72 51.34
CA GLU A 251 -95.36 -39.72 52.15
C GLU A 251 -95.91 -41.14 51.93
N PHE A 252 -95.16 -42.14 52.33
CA PHE A 252 -95.64 -43.51 52.44
C PHE A 252 -95.12 -44.17 53.72
N ALA A 253 -95.97 -45.00 54.32
CA ALA A 253 -95.61 -45.83 55.47
C ALA A 253 -95.14 -47.20 54.97
N VAL A 254 -94.00 -47.65 55.50
CA VAL A 254 -93.41 -48.98 55.28
C VAL A 254 -93.51 -49.77 56.58
N THR A 255 -94.12 -50.96 56.52
CA THR A 255 -94.25 -51.88 57.65
C THR A 255 -93.40 -53.13 57.39
N GLY A 256 -92.48 -53.45 58.28
CA GLY A 256 -91.73 -54.71 58.23
C GLY A 256 -92.65 -55.90 58.53
N LEU A 257 -92.57 -56.97 57.75
CA LEU A 257 -93.39 -58.18 57.93
C LEU A 257 -92.52 -59.35 58.41
N ASN A 258 -91.72 -59.92 57.51
CA ASN A 258 -90.86 -61.07 57.77
C ASN A 258 -89.39 -60.69 57.61
N LYS A 259 -88.52 -61.32 58.39
CA LYS A 259 -87.06 -61.15 58.32
C LYS A 259 -86.53 -61.35 56.88
N GLY A 260 -85.63 -60.47 56.46
CA GLY A 260 -85.04 -60.46 55.13
C GLY A 260 -84.80 -59.05 54.59
N LYS A 261 -84.36 -58.96 53.32
CA LYS A 261 -84.15 -57.71 52.60
C LYS A 261 -85.09 -57.60 51.41
N THR A 262 -85.59 -56.41 51.12
CA THR A 262 -86.38 -56.10 49.92
C THR A 262 -86.12 -54.67 49.46
N LYS A 263 -86.53 -54.33 48.23
CA LYS A 263 -86.47 -52.96 47.73
C LYS A 263 -87.88 -52.46 47.43
N ILE A 264 -88.10 -51.16 47.64
CA ILE A 264 -89.37 -50.49 47.38
C ILE A 264 -89.13 -49.45 46.30
N ARG A 265 -89.85 -49.58 45.18
CA ARG A 265 -89.81 -48.65 44.06
C ARG A 265 -90.92 -47.62 44.20
N VAL A 266 -90.55 -46.35 44.21
CA VAL A 266 -91.45 -45.19 44.21
C VAL A 266 -91.41 -44.59 42.80
N THR A 267 -92.57 -44.32 42.21
CA THR A 267 -92.72 -43.63 40.92
C THR A 267 -93.74 -42.50 41.06
N ASP A 268 -93.43 -41.30 40.55
CA ASP A 268 -94.37 -40.17 40.56
C ASP A 268 -95.21 -40.06 39.27
N ALA A 269 -96.17 -39.14 39.24
CA ALA A 269 -97.05 -38.93 38.08
C ALA A 269 -96.31 -38.44 36.81
N LYS A 270 -95.06 -37.99 36.92
CA LYS A 270 -94.19 -37.57 35.82
C LYS A 270 -93.13 -38.63 35.46
N GLY A 271 -93.22 -39.83 36.03
CA GLY A 271 -92.30 -40.93 35.77
C GLY A 271 -90.94 -40.82 36.47
N LYS A 272 -90.74 -39.86 37.38
CA LYS A 272 -89.55 -39.82 38.23
C LYS A 272 -89.57 -41.01 39.18
N THR A 273 -88.40 -41.57 39.49
CA THR A 273 -88.30 -42.76 40.35
C THR A 273 -87.37 -42.58 41.54
N GLY A 274 -87.67 -43.30 42.62
CA GLY A 274 -86.83 -43.46 43.81
C GLY A 274 -86.86 -44.90 44.29
N VAL A 275 -85.85 -45.31 45.06
CA VAL A 275 -85.75 -46.66 45.63
C VAL A 275 -85.40 -46.56 47.11
N VAL A 276 -86.08 -47.35 47.94
CA VAL A 276 -85.72 -47.58 49.35
C VAL A 276 -85.33 -49.04 49.53
N GLU A 277 -84.15 -49.30 50.08
CA GLU A 277 -83.74 -50.65 50.50
C GLU A 277 -84.18 -50.90 51.94
N VAL A 278 -84.97 -51.95 52.18
CA VAL A 278 -85.54 -52.28 53.49
C VAL A 278 -84.94 -53.57 53.99
N THR A 279 -84.36 -53.53 55.18
CA THR A 279 -83.93 -54.71 55.94
C THR A 279 -84.87 -54.89 57.13
N VAL A 280 -85.45 -56.08 57.27
CA VAL A 280 -86.24 -56.49 58.43
C VAL A 280 -85.42 -57.50 59.23
N GLU A 281 -85.19 -57.22 60.52
CA GLU A 281 -84.29 -57.99 61.40
C GLU A 281 -85.00 -58.76 62.52
#